data_AF-A0A7X8WPR9-F1
#
_entry.id   AF-A0A7X8WPR9-F1
#
_cell.length_a   1.000
_cell.length_b   1.000
_cell.length_c   1.000
_cell.angle_alpha   90.00
_cell.angle_beta   90.00
_cell.angle_gamma   90.00
#
_symmetry.space_group_name_H-M   'P 1'
#
loop_
_entity.id
_entity.type
_entity.pdbx_description
1 polymer ?
#
loop_
_entity_poly.entity_id
_entity_poly.type
_entity_poly.pdbx_seq_one_letter_code
_entity_poly.pdbx_strand_id
1 'polypeptide(L)'
;MFEPLDLQTPQLAVGLGFVFAIAGAAILAHALWRKRRLKAWGEGESRRFEGTDSRGERPDAPKDVRIETIAAVIALVLGMGGIGYGMVGQVHQNDVLESNTIAKYPEIERVVPEQWRGNLLEAEVTTTDGEQLKMRITFDPDTGEPSIQGDHPELSESQ
;
A
#
# COMPACT_ATOMS: atom_id res chain seq x y z
N MET A 1 -18.15 0.49 -23.10
CA MET A 1 -16.68 0.40 -23.27
C MET A 1 -16.13 0.17 -21.87
N PHE A 2 -15.25 -0.82 -21.70
CA PHE A 2 -14.65 -1.15 -20.39
C PHE A 2 -13.61 -0.11 -20.00
N GLU A 3 -13.37 0.03 -18.69
CA GLU A 3 -12.34 0.94 -18.16
C GLU A 3 -11.03 0.15 -17.87
N PRO A 4 -9.86 0.63 -18.31
CA PRO A 4 -8.59 -0.05 -18.07
C PRO A 4 -8.28 -0.24 -16.58
N LEU A 5 -7.67 -1.38 -16.24
CA LEU A 5 -7.31 -1.74 -14.87
C LEU A 5 -5.83 -1.51 -14.59
N ASP A 6 -5.53 -0.57 -13.69
CA ASP A 6 -4.17 -0.41 -13.16
C ASP A 6 -3.95 -1.35 -11.97
N LEU A 7 -3.35 -2.52 -12.24
CA LEU A 7 -3.05 -3.52 -11.23
C LEU A 7 -1.76 -3.22 -10.43
N GLN A 8 -0.95 -2.27 -10.87
CA GLN A 8 0.44 -2.13 -10.41
C GLN A 8 0.66 -0.88 -9.56
N THR A 9 0.17 0.29 -9.99
CA THR A 9 0.46 1.56 -9.32
C THR A 9 -0.04 1.61 -7.88
N PRO A 10 -1.28 1.16 -7.55
CA PRO A 10 -1.76 1.18 -6.16
C PRO A 10 -0.88 0.33 -5.25
N GLN A 11 -0.52 -0.87 -5.69
CA GLN A 11 0.33 -1.80 -4.92
C GLN A 11 1.74 -1.25 -4.73
N LEU A 12 2.34 -0.67 -5.77
CA LEU A 12 3.65 -0.02 -5.68
C LEU A 12 3.62 1.18 -4.74
N ALA A 13 2.56 2.00 -4.77
CA ALA A 13 2.42 3.15 -3.89
C ALA A 13 2.33 2.73 -2.41
N VAL A 14 1.56 1.68 -2.10
CA VAL A 14 1.50 1.10 -0.75
C VAL A 14 2.87 0.56 -0.33
N GLY A 15 3.52 -0.24 -1.20
CA GLY A 15 4.82 -0.85 -0.91
C GLY A 15 5.92 0.19 -0.64
N LEU A 16 6.07 1.17 -1.53
CA LEU A 16 7.01 2.28 -1.34
C LEU A 16 6.63 3.12 -0.11
N GLY A 17 5.32 3.32 0.10
CA GLY A 17 4.79 4.00 1.27
C GLY A 17 5.26 3.36 2.58
N PHE A 18 5.20 2.03 2.69
CA PHE A 18 5.73 1.30 3.84
C PHE A 18 7.25 1.45 4.00
N VAL A 19 8.01 1.39 2.90
CA VAL A 19 9.47 1.59 2.96
C VAL A 19 9.81 2.96 3.56
N PHE A 20 9.18 4.03 3.06
CA PHE A 20 9.40 5.38 3.57
C PHE A 20 8.92 5.56 5.01
N ALA A 21 7.77 4.97 5.37
CA ALA A 21 7.24 5.04 6.73
C ALA A 21 8.15 4.33 7.73
N ILE A 22 8.64 3.13 7.42
CA ILE A 22 9.54 2.36 8.29
C ILE A 22 10.89 3.06 8.42
N ALA A 23 11.48 3.50 7.30
CA ALA A 23 12.75 4.22 7.31
C ALA A 23 12.64 5.54 8.11
N GLY A 24 11.59 6.31 7.85
CA GLY A 24 11.31 7.56 8.56
C GLY A 24 11.12 7.34 10.06
N ALA A 25 10.38 6.30 10.46
CA ALA A 25 10.19 5.95 11.87
C ALA A 25 11.51 5.55 12.55
N ALA A 26 12.32 4.74 11.88
CA ALA A 26 13.63 4.32 12.41
C ALA A 26 14.59 5.50 12.58
N ILE A 27 14.68 6.39 11.59
CA ILE A 27 15.51 7.60 11.66
C ILE A 27 14.97 8.53 12.75
N LEU A 28 13.65 8.69 12.87
CA LEU A 28 13.06 9.53 13.92
C LEU A 28 13.35 8.98 15.32
N ALA A 29 13.23 7.67 15.52
CA ALA A 29 13.59 7.01 16.77
C ALA A 29 15.08 7.22 17.09
N HIS A 30 15.94 7.10 16.09
CA HIS A 30 17.37 7.37 16.23
C HIS A 30 17.66 8.84 16.60
N ALA A 31 17.06 9.79 15.91
CA ALA A 31 17.19 11.22 16.17
C ALA A 31 16.70 11.59 17.58
N LEU A 32 15.59 11.00 18.04
CA LEU A 32 15.06 11.18 19.40
C LEU A 32 16.01 10.61 20.46
N TRP A 33 16.59 9.44 20.21
CA TRP A 33 17.61 8.87 21.08
C TRP A 33 18.85 9.77 21.15
N ARG A 34 19.34 10.27 20.02
CA ARG A 34 20.45 11.25 19.96
C ARG A 34 20.11 12.54 20.70
N LYS A 35 18.89 13.06 20.56
CA LYS A 35 18.43 14.26 21.27
C LYS A 35 18.41 14.06 22.78
N ARG A 36 17.93 12.91 23.26
CA ARG A 36 17.96 12.54 24.69
C ARG A 36 19.40 12.48 25.22
N ARG A 37 20.31 11.89 24.44
CA ARG A 37 21.73 11.80 24.78
C ARG A 37 22.41 13.17 24.87
N LEU A 38 22.19 14.04 23.90
CA LEU A 38 22.70 15.43 23.91
C LEU A 38 22.22 16.21 25.13
N LYS A 39 20.94 16.05 25.49
CA LYS A 39 20.38 16.67 26.69
C LYS A 39 21.08 16.19 27.96
N ALA A 40 21.26 14.87 28.12
CA ALA A 40 21.92 14.30 29.28
C ALA A 40 23.39 14.75 29.42
N TRP A 41 24.12 14.96 28.32
CA TRP A 41 25.45 15.56 28.36
C TRP A 41 25.43 17.00 28.86
N GLY A 42 24.52 17.83 28.34
CA GLY A 42 24.38 19.22 28.80
C GLY A 42 23.99 19.34 30.27
N GLU A 43 23.30 18.34 30.82
CA GLU A 43 22.88 18.26 32.22
C GLU A 43 23.90 17.57 33.14
N GLY A 44 25.02 17.06 32.61
CA GLY A 44 26.04 16.34 33.39
C GLY A 44 25.65 14.92 33.80
N GLU A 45 24.54 14.39 33.28
CA GLU A 45 24.04 13.02 33.54
C GLU A 45 24.53 11.99 32.49
N SER A 46 25.64 12.28 31.82
CA SER A 46 26.13 11.50 30.68
C SER A 46 26.58 10.07 31.00
N ARG A 47 26.75 9.73 32.28
CA ARG A 47 27.18 8.39 32.72
C ARG A 47 26.33 7.26 32.15
N ARG A 48 25.03 7.51 31.93
CA ARG A 48 24.09 6.54 31.33
C ARG A 48 24.35 6.25 29.84
N PHE A 49 25.21 7.03 29.20
CA PHE A 49 25.59 6.94 27.79
C PHE A 49 27.12 6.77 27.63
N GLU A 50 27.82 6.33 28.68
CA GLU A 50 29.25 5.97 28.59
C GLU A 50 29.46 4.78 27.65
N GLY A 51 30.55 4.80 26.88
CA GLY A 51 30.87 3.75 25.89
C GLY A 51 30.16 3.84 24.54
N THR A 52 29.27 4.82 24.32
CA THR A 52 28.73 5.12 22.97
C THR A 52 29.59 6.16 22.25
N ASP A 53 29.63 6.11 20.91
CA ASP A 53 30.45 6.96 20.02
C ASP A 53 30.53 8.44 20.47
N SER A 54 31.75 9.00 20.52
CA SER A 54 32.09 10.36 20.96
C SER A 54 31.75 11.45 19.94
N ARG A 55 31.31 11.08 18.71
CA ARG A 55 30.83 12.04 17.70
C ARG A 55 29.68 12.94 18.16
N GLY A 56 29.00 12.59 19.25
CA GLY A 56 27.96 13.42 19.85
C GLY A 56 28.46 14.67 20.59
N GLU A 57 29.77 14.83 20.80
CA GLU A 57 30.38 15.95 21.53
C GLU A 57 30.72 17.15 20.62
N ARG A 58 30.42 17.07 19.32
CA ARG A 58 30.74 18.13 18.37
C ARG A 58 29.77 19.32 18.52
N PRO A 59 30.21 20.57 18.33
CA PRO A 59 29.36 21.76 18.46
C PRO A 59 28.17 21.79 17.49
N ASP A 60 28.29 21.11 16.35
CA ASP A 60 27.28 21.00 15.30
C ASP A 60 26.23 19.89 15.56
N ALA A 61 26.44 19.03 16.55
CA ALA A 61 25.57 17.89 16.85
C ALA A 61 24.07 18.25 17.02
N PRO A 62 23.68 19.38 17.65
CA PRO A 62 22.27 19.77 17.73
C PRO A 62 21.65 20.12 16.36
N LYS A 63 22.44 20.71 15.45
CA LYS A 63 21.98 21.05 14.09
C LYS A 63 21.80 19.79 13.25
N ASP A 64 22.73 18.84 13.36
CA ASP A 64 22.65 17.56 12.67
C ASP A 64 21.41 16.77 13.09
N VAL A 65 21.14 16.69 14.39
CA VAL A 65 19.93 16.03 14.92
C VAL A 65 18.65 16.71 14.43
N ARG A 66 18.65 18.05 14.27
CA ARG A 66 17.52 18.77 13.70
C ARG A 66 17.29 18.41 12.23
N ILE A 67 18.35 18.37 11.43
CA ILE A 67 18.28 17.98 10.01
C ILE A 67 17.77 16.53 9.89
N GLU A 68 18.31 15.62 10.70
CA GLU A 68 17.89 14.22 10.75
C GLU A 68 16.41 14.08 11.13
N THR A 69 15.94 14.85 12.12
CA THR A 69 14.52 14.88 12.51
C THR A 69 13.64 15.36 11.37
N ILE A 70 14.02 16.43 10.66
CA ILE A 70 13.26 16.96 9.53
C ILE A 70 13.20 15.93 8.40
N ALA A 71 14.34 15.34 8.05
CA ALA A 71 14.41 14.30 7.03
C ALA A 71 13.53 13.09 7.38
N ALA A 72 13.54 12.67 8.65
CA ALA A 72 12.70 11.59 9.16
C ALA A 72 11.20 11.91 9.05
N VAL A 73 10.81 13.14 9.41
CA VAL A 73 9.42 13.61 9.28
C VAL A 73 8.98 13.67 7.82
N ILE A 74 9.83 14.17 6.92
CA ILE A 74 9.53 14.18 5.48
C ILE A 74 9.35 12.75 4.96
N ALA A 75 10.24 11.83 5.30
CA ALA A 75 10.13 10.43 4.92
C ALA A 75 8.82 9.80 5.46
N LEU A 76 8.44 10.08 6.71
CA LEU A 76 7.17 9.62 7.28
C LEU A 76 5.96 10.17 6.53
N VAL A 77 5.94 11.47 6.21
CA VAL A 77 4.85 12.10 5.47
C VAL A 77 4.72 11.51 4.07
N LEU A 78 5.84 11.32 3.36
CA LEU A 78 5.85 10.64 2.06
C LEU A 78 5.36 9.21 2.16
N GLY A 79 5.77 8.48 3.20
CA GLY A 79 5.33 7.11 3.46
C GLY A 79 3.83 7.00 3.69
N MET A 80 3.29 7.84 4.58
CA MET A 80 1.85 7.90 4.85
C MET A 80 1.06 8.34 3.62
N GLY A 81 1.58 9.30 2.85
CA GLY A 81 0.99 9.74 1.59
C GLY A 81 0.91 8.60 0.55
N GLY A 82 1.99 7.83 0.39
CA GLY A 82 2.02 6.68 -0.52
C GLY A 82 1.04 5.58 -0.12
N ILE A 83 0.97 5.26 1.18
CA ILE A 83 -0.01 4.28 1.71
C ILE A 83 -1.43 4.76 1.44
N GLY A 84 -1.75 6.01 1.82
CA GLY A 84 -3.09 6.57 1.63
C GLY A 84 -3.51 6.64 0.17
N TYR A 85 -2.62 7.12 -0.71
CA TYR A 85 -2.86 7.14 -2.16
C TYR A 85 -3.08 5.73 -2.72
N GLY A 86 -2.24 4.76 -2.34
CA GLY A 86 -2.36 3.39 -2.79
C GLY A 86 -3.65 2.71 -2.31
N MET A 87 -4.09 2.97 -1.08
CA MET A 87 -5.38 2.46 -0.57
C MET A 87 -6.57 3.01 -1.36
N VAL A 88 -6.57 4.32 -1.67
CA VAL A 88 -7.62 4.93 -2.50
C VAL A 88 -7.60 4.34 -3.91
N GLY A 89 -6.42 4.16 -4.50
CA GLY A 89 -6.28 3.50 -5.80
C GLY A 89 -6.80 2.07 -5.80
N GLN A 90 -6.61 1.32 -4.72
CA GLN A 90 -7.10 -0.06 -4.60
C GLN A 90 -8.63 -0.14 -4.46
N VAL A 91 -9.25 0.83 -3.78
CA VAL A 91 -10.73 0.95 -3.75
C VAL A 91 -11.25 1.23 -5.15
N HIS A 92 -10.68 2.21 -5.85
CA HIS A 92 -11.09 2.54 -7.21
C HIS A 92 -10.90 1.35 -8.18
N GLN A 93 -9.78 0.62 -8.06
CA GLN A 93 -9.54 -0.60 -8.82
C GLN A 93 -10.64 -1.66 -8.59
N ASN A 94 -11.12 -1.81 -7.35
CA ASN A 94 -12.19 -2.74 -7.02
C ASN A 94 -13.55 -2.29 -7.58
N ASP A 95 -13.81 -0.99 -7.61
CA ASP A 95 -15.03 -0.46 -8.23
C ASP A 95 -15.03 -0.69 -9.75
N VAL A 96 -13.87 -0.46 -10.40
CA VAL A 96 -13.70 -0.67 -11.85
C VAL A 96 -13.81 -2.14 -12.23
N LEU A 97 -13.16 -3.05 -11.48
CA LEU A 97 -13.24 -4.48 -11.80
C LEU A 97 -14.67 -5.00 -11.65
N GLU A 98 -15.41 -4.55 -10.62
CA GLU A 98 -16.79 -4.96 -10.40
C GLU A 98 -17.66 -4.40 -11.53
N SER A 99 -17.55 -3.11 -11.84
CA SER A 99 -18.31 -2.46 -12.91
C SER A 99 -18.05 -3.11 -14.28
N ASN A 100 -16.80 -3.39 -14.63
CA ASN A 100 -16.45 -4.04 -15.89
C ASN A 100 -17.01 -5.46 -15.97
N THR A 101 -16.95 -6.21 -14.86
CA THR A 101 -17.46 -7.59 -14.79
C THR A 101 -18.97 -7.62 -14.99
N ILE A 102 -19.71 -6.79 -14.25
CA ILE A 102 -21.18 -6.68 -14.37
C ILE A 102 -21.57 -6.20 -15.77
N ALA A 103 -20.81 -5.28 -16.36
CA ALA A 103 -21.10 -4.78 -17.70
C ALA A 103 -20.99 -5.85 -18.79
N LYS A 104 -20.15 -6.88 -18.60
CA LYS A 104 -20.02 -8.00 -19.54
C LYS A 104 -20.90 -9.19 -19.19
N TYR A 105 -21.13 -9.42 -17.89
CA TYR A 105 -21.87 -10.54 -17.32
C TYR A 105 -22.99 -10.00 -16.41
N PRO A 106 -24.14 -9.57 -16.97
CA PRO A 106 -25.22 -8.93 -16.21
C PRO A 106 -25.86 -9.79 -15.13
N GLU A 107 -25.68 -11.11 -15.21
CA GLU A 107 -26.07 -12.09 -14.20
C GLU A 107 -25.23 -12.01 -12.91
N ILE A 108 -24.15 -11.25 -12.91
CA ILE A 108 -23.32 -10.94 -11.73
C ILE A 108 -23.82 -9.65 -11.09
N GLU A 109 -24.06 -9.67 -9.78
CA GLU A 109 -24.43 -8.50 -8.99
C GLU A 109 -23.23 -7.92 -8.23
N ARG A 110 -22.29 -8.77 -7.80
CA ARG A 110 -21.16 -8.36 -6.95
C ARG A 110 -19.91 -9.19 -7.22
N VAL A 111 -18.75 -8.55 -7.12
CA VAL A 111 -17.44 -9.22 -7.27
C VAL A 111 -16.54 -8.89 -6.09
N VAL A 112 -16.22 -9.90 -5.28
CA VAL A 112 -15.30 -9.78 -4.14
C VAL A 112 -13.94 -10.37 -4.54
N PRO A 113 -12.89 -9.53 -4.68
CA PRO A 113 -11.57 -10.02 -5.06
C PRO A 113 -10.91 -10.79 -3.89
N GLU A 114 -10.44 -12.01 -4.14
CA GLU A 114 -9.70 -12.81 -3.15
C GLU A 114 -8.19 -12.79 -3.41
N GLN A 115 -7.76 -13.13 -4.64
CA GLN A 115 -6.33 -13.23 -4.96
C GLN A 115 -6.03 -12.85 -6.42
N TRP A 116 -5.00 -12.03 -6.60
CA TRP A 116 -4.43 -11.71 -7.92
C TRP A 116 -3.24 -12.61 -8.28
N ARG A 117 -3.16 -13.04 -9.54
CA ARG A 117 -2.01 -13.72 -10.16
C ARG A 117 -1.76 -13.12 -11.54
N GLY A 118 -0.96 -12.07 -11.59
CA GLY A 118 -0.83 -11.25 -12.81
C GLY A 118 -2.16 -10.54 -13.09
N ASN A 119 -2.71 -10.73 -14.28
CA ASN A 119 -4.03 -10.21 -14.69
C ASN A 119 -5.19 -11.19 -14.42
N LEU A 120 -4.92 -12.33 -13.80
CA LEU A 120 -5.95 -13.27 -13.35
C LEU A 120 -6.36 -12.93 -11.91
N LEU A 121 -7.66 -12.80 -11.70
CA LEU A 121 -8.29 -12.64 -10.40
C LEU A 121 -9.05 -13.92 -10.03
N GLU A 122 -8.73 -14.49 -8.87
CA GLU A 122 -9.61 -15.39 -8.15
C GLU A 122 -10.56 -14.53 -7.32
N ALA A 123 -11.87 -14.62 -7.58
CA ALA A 123 -12.90 -13.83 -6.93
C ALA A 123 -14.06 -14.70 -6.47
N GLU A 124 -14.72 -14.24 -5.41
CA GLU A 124 -16.05 -14.70 -5.03
C GLU A 124 -17.08 -13.76 -5.67
N VAL A 125 -18.00 -14.33 -6.42
CA VAL A 125 -18.99 -13.62 -7.22
C VAL A 125 -20.36 -13.94 -6.65
N THR A 126 -21.22 -12.93 -6.53
CA THR A 126 -22.64 -13.14 -6.21
C THR A 126 -23.47 -12.90 -7.46
N THR A 127 -24.26 -13.90 -7.86
CA THR A 127 -25.19 -13.79 -8.99
C THR A 127 -26.46 -13.06 -8.59
N THR A 128 -27.26 -12.62 -9.57
CA THR A 128 -28.57 -11.97 -9.33
C THR A 128 -29.57 -12.88 -8.61
N ASP A 129 -29.36 -14.20 -8.66
CA ASP A 129 -30.17 -15.18 -7.94
C ASP A 129 -29.71 -15.38 -6.48
N GLY A 130 -28.66 -14.66 -6.07
CA GLY A 130 -28.08 -14.70 -4.73
C GLY A 130 -27.09 -15.85 -4.50
N GLU A 131 -26.70 -16.58 -5.55
CA GLU A 131 -25.72 -17.66 -5.45
C GLU A 131 -24.30 -17.10 -5.34
N GLN A 132 -23.47 -17.70 -4.46
CA GLN A 132 -22.07 -17.33 -4.30
C GLN A 132 -21.16 -18.36 -4.96
N LEU A 133 -20.36 -17.92 -5.91
CA LEU A 133 -19.54 -18.76 -6.76
C LEU A 133 -18.10 -18.28 -6.74
N LYS A 134 -17.15 -19.22 -6.70
CA LYS A 134 -15.74 -18.90 -6.89
C LYS A 134 -15.39 -18.96 -8.36
N MET A 135 -14.92 -17.84 -8.90
CA MET A 135 -14.64 -17.68 -10.32
C MET A 135 -13.20 -17.20 -10.53
N ARG A 136 -12.68 -17.54 -11.70
CA ARG A 136 -11.39 -17.06 -12.18
C ARG A 136 -11.64 -16.10 -13.34
N ILE A 137 -11.34 -14.82 -13.13
CA ILE A 137 -11.62 -13.75 -14.08
C ILE A 137 -10.29 -13.20 -14.58
N THR A 138 -10.04 -13.29 -15.88
CA THR A 138 -8.87 -12.64 -16.51
C THR A 138 -9.27 -11.28 -17.02
N PHE A 139 -8.45 -10.27 -16.79
CA PHE A 139 -8.68 -8.94 -17.34
C PHE A 139 -7.66 -8.65 -18.45
N ASP A 140 -8.16 -8.13 -19.57
CA ASP A 140 -7.30 -7.55 -20.59
C ASP A 140 -6.65 -6.26 -20.03
N PRO A 141 -5.31 -6.15 -20.03
CA PRO A 141 -4.61 -5.04 -19.38
C PRO A 141 -4.79 -3.70 -20.12
N ASP A 142 -5.09 -3.73 -21.40
CA ASP A 142 -5.19 -2.51 -22.23
C ASP A 142 -6.62 -1.97 -22.25
N THR A 143 -7.61 -2.86 -22.20
CA THR A 143 -9.03 -2.51 -22.33
C THR A 143 -9.82 -2.65 -21.04
N GLY A 144 -9.34 -3.45 -20.07
CA GLY A 144 -10.07 -3.81 -18.86
C GLY A 144 -11.20 -4.82 -19.07
N GLU A 145 -11.32 -5.40 -20.27
CA GLU A 145 -12.35 -6.39 -20.58
C GLU A 145 -12.16 -7.67 -19.76
N PRO A 146 -13.18 -8.14 -19.02
CA PRO A 146 -13.10 -9.37 -18.25
C PRO A 146 -13.35 -10.61 -19.11
N SER A 147 -12.77 -11.74 -18.73
CA SER A 147 -13.03 -13.06 -19.32
C SER A 147 -13.03 -14.11 -18.22
N ILE A 148 -14.17 -14.74 -17.99
CA ILE A 148 -14.30 -15.82 -17.01
C ILE A 148 -13.68 -17.11 -17.58
N GLN A 149 -12.84 -17.77 -16.79
CA GLN A 149 -12.19 -19.02 -17.16
C GLN A 149 -12.87 -20.22 -16.49
N GLY A 150 -13.18 -21.25 -17.29
CA GLY A 150 -13.78 -22.50 -16.83
C GLY A 150 -15.18 -22.70 -17.39
N ASP A 151 -15.74 -23.90 -17.18
CA ASP A 151 -17.15 -24.17 -17.45
C ASP A 151 -17.98 -23.65 -16.29
N HIS A 152 -18.68 -22.55 -16.54
CA HIS A 152 -19.70 -21.98 -15.65
C HIS A 152 -21.04 -22.03 -16.39
N PRO A 153 -21.73 -23.19 -16.41
CA PRO A 153 -23.00 -23.35 -17.10
C PRO A 153 -24.06 -22.35 -16.61
N GLU A 154 -23.97 -21.94 -15.35
CA GLU A 154 -24.75 -20.86 -14.74
C GLU A 154 -24.58 -19.47 -15.38
N LEU A 155 -23.52 -19.27 -16.17
CA LEU A 155 -23.24 -18.02 -16.91
C LEU A 155 -23.34 -18.21 -18.44
N SER A 156 -23.70 -19.39 -18.91
CA SER A 156 -23.53 -19.79 -20.32
C SER A 156 -24.64 -19.33 -21.27
N GLU A 157 -25.70 -18.68 -20.77
CA GLU A 157 -26.85 -18.26 -21.59
C GLU A 157 -26.65 -16.91 -22.33
N SER A 158 -25.50 -16.23 -22.15
CA SER A 158 -25.24 -14.89 -22.69
C SER A 158 -24.15 -14.80 -23.78
N GLN A 159 -23.59 -15.93 -24.24
CA GLN A 159 -22.58 -15.97 -25.32
C GLN A 159 -23.13 -15.78 -26.74
#